data_AF-A0A961CJB1-F1
#
_entry.id   AF-A0A961CJB1-F1
#
_cell.length_a   1.000
_cell.length_b   1.000
_cell.length_c   1.000
_cell.angle_alpha   90.00
_cell.angle_beta   90.00
_cell.angle_gamma   90.00
#
_symmetry.space_group_name_H-M   'P 1'
#
loop_
_entity.id
_entity.type
_entity.pdbx_description
1 polymer ?
#
loop_
_entity_poly.entity_id
_entity_poly.type
_entity_poly.pdbx_seq_one_letter_code
_entity_poly.pdbx_strand_id
1 'polypeptide(L)'
;MTKLKPGGADGLRAWHDKRVADPSKDRETRGAVREIGTLHDSRQVIFDNDTRFMFASVFDGSWDKYIDDFATTSIGEAFDEMFSFSEGFPGMKDPGVKEWFVAHQVPATIFLSAYPDLTTQEIWKNQRVNAAFQAVLDTPEFREMIENPANAALLATPAFQALLDEASS
;
A
#
# COMPACT_ATOMS: atom_id res chain seq x y z
N MET A 1 -14.86 -5.60 11.05
CA MET A 1 -14.76 -5.24 12.47
C MET A 1 -15.06 -6.46 13.31
N THR A 2 -14.24 -6.72 14.32
CA THR A 2 -14.31 -7.93 15.14
C THR A 2 -14.28 -7.55 16.62
N LYS A 3 -14.83 -8.42 17.48
CA LYS A 3 -14.57 -8.33 18.91
C LYS A 3 -13.19 -8.91 19.21
N LEU A 4 -12.46 -8.28 20.11
CA LEU A 4 -11.20 -8.81 20.63
C LEU A 4 -11.48 -9.79 21.75
N LYS A 5 -10.66 -10.85 21.83
CA LYS A 5 -10.62 -11.75 22.98
C LYS A 5 -10.21 -10.97 24.24
N PRO A 6 -10.50 -11.46 25.46
CA PRO A 6 -9.94 -10.88 26.68
C PRO A 6 -8.41 -10.75 26.60
N GLY A 7 -7.88 -9.55 26.82
CA GLY A 7 -6.45 -9.24 26.65
C GLY A 7 -5.96 -9.13 25.20
N GLY A 8 -6.85 -9.27 24.22
CA GLY A 8 -6.53 -9.26 22.79
C GLY A 8 -5.98 -7.91 22.32
N ALA A 9 -6.43 -6.79 22.90
CA ALA A 9 -5.89 -5.47 22.58
C ALA A 9 -4.40 -5.34 22.96
N ASP A 10 -4.04 -5.76 24.18
CA ASP A 10 -2.65 -5.73 24.64
C ASP A 10 -1.78 -6.69 23.84
N GLY A 11 -2.31 -7.87 23.51
CA GLY A 11 -1.64 -8.83 22.63
C GLY A 11 -1.36 -8.25 21.24
N LEU A 12 -2.35 -7.59 20.64
CA LEU A 12 -2.22 -6.97 19.32
C LEU A 12 -1.24 -5.78 19.35
N ARG A 13 -1.26 -4.94 20.39
CA ARG A 13 -0.26 -3.87 20.55
C ARG A 13 1.15 -4.42 20.70
N ALA A 14 1.35 -5.41 21.56
CA ALA A 14 2.66 -6.05 21.73
C ALA A 14 3.16 -6.71 20.44
N TRP A 15 2.25 -7.26 19.63
CA TRP A 15 2.54 -7.79 18.30
C TRP A 15 2.99 -6.69 17.33
N HIS A 16 2.30 -5.54 17.33
CA HIS A 16 2.69 -4.37 16.55
C HIS A 16 4.06 -3.82 16.97
N ASP A 17 4.30 -3.65 18.28
CA ASP A 17 5.55 -3.11 18.80
C ASP A 17 6.74 -3.94 18.35
N LYS A 18 6.61 -5.27 18.33
CA LYS A 18 7.66 -6.18 17.82
C LYS A 18 7.93 -5.97 16.33
N ARG A 19 6.90 -5.71 15.52
CA ARG A 19 7.04 -5.49 14.07
C ARG A 19 7.60 -4.10 13.73
N VAL A 20 7.28 -3.09 14.53
CA VAL A 20 7.80 -1.72 14.34
C VAL A 20 9.21 -1.55 14.90
N ALA A 21 9.54 -2.22 16.01
CA ALA A 21 10.85 -2.13 16.65
C ALA A 21 11.98 -2.80 15.86
N ASP A 22 11.65 -3.66 14.88
CA ASP A 22 12.62 -4.33 14.02
C ASP A 22 12.60 -3.70 12.60
N PRO A 23 13.61 -2.88 12.23
CA PRO A 23 13.68 -2.27 10.90
C PRO A 23 13.77 -3.29 9.76
N SER A 24 14.23 -4.52 10.03
CA SER A 24 14.20 -5.59 9.04
C SER A 24 12.77 -6.02 8.73
N LYS A 25 11.86 -5.96 9.73
CA LYS A 25 10.42 -6.23 9.57
C LYS A 25 9.68 -5.14 8.82
N ASP A 26 10.08 -3.87 8.93
CA ASP A 26 9.55 -2.81 8.03
C ASP A 26 9.94 -3.08 6.57
N ARG A 27 11.21 -3.45 6.32
CA ARG A 27 11.65 -3.81 4.97
C ARG A 27 10.95 -5.07 4.43
N GLU A 28 10.81 -6.11 5.25
CA GLU A 28 10.08 -7.33 4.89
C GLU A 28 8.61 -7.04 4.63
N THR A 29 7.96 -6.22 5.47
CA THR A 29 6.56 -5.83 5.27
C THR A 29 6.38 -5.04 3.98
N ARG A 30 7.26 -4.06 3.70
CA ARG A 30 7.26 -3.35 2.41
C ARG A 30 7.56 -4.28 1.23
N GLY A 31 8.42 -5.27 1.43
CA GLY A 31 8.72 -6.31 0.45
C GLY A 31 7.49 -7.17 0.15
N ALA A 32 6.81 -7.66 1.17
CA ALA A 32 5.63 -8.48 1.02
C ALA A 32 4.43 -7.69 0.46
N VAL A 33 4.27 -6.42 0.85
CA VAL A 33 3.28 -5.52 0.22
C VAL A 33 3.60 -5.33 -1.26
N ARG A 34 4.89 -5.28 -1.63
CA ARG A 34 5.32 -5.26 -3.02
C ARG A 34 5.02 -6.57 -3.77
N GLU A 35 5.12 -7.71 -3.09
CA GLU A 35 4.76 -9.02 -3.66
C GLU A 35 3.27 -9.12 -3.96
N ILE A 36 2.41 -8.60 -3.09
CA ILE A 36 0.97 -8.51 -3.34
C ILE A 36 0.67 -7.56 -4.50
N GLY A 37 1.39 -6.42 -4.56
CA GLY A 37 1.39 -5.56 -5.74
C GLY A 37 0.12 -4.74 -5.98
N THR A 38 -0.91 -4.90 -5.14
CA THR A 38 -2.24 -4.30 -5.30
C THR A 38 -2.71 -3.50 -4.08
N LEU A 39 -2.01 -3.58 -2.94
CA LEU A 39 -2.38 -2.88 -1.71
C LEU A 39 -1.90 -1.42 -1.74
N HIS A 40 -2.83 -0.47 -1.70
CA HIS A 40 -2.53 0.96 -1.55
C HIS A 40 -2.23 1.33 -0.11
N ASP A 41 -3.14 0.98 0.79
CA ASP A 41 -2.99 1.24 2.22
C ASP A 41 -3.76 0.24 3.08
N SER A 42 -3.31 0.09 4.33
CA SER A 42 -4.05 -0.64 5.35
C SER A 42 -4.04 0.12 6.68
N ARG A 43 -5.11 -0.04 7.44
CA ARG A 43 -5.32 0.61 8.74
C ARG A 43 -5.76 -0.44 9.74
N GLN A 44 -5.12 -0.41 10.89
CA GLN A 44 -5.37 -1.31 12.00
C GLN A 44 -5.76 -0.47 13.21
N VAL A 45 -6.96 -0.68 13.74
CA VAL A 45 -7.55 0.19 14.77
C VAL A 45 -8.12 -0.65 15.89
N ILE A 46 -7.61 -0.44 17.11
CA ILE A 46 -8.24 -0.90 18.34
C ILE A 46 -9.15 0.23 18.84
N PHE A 47 -10.41 -0.08 19.10
CA PHE A 47 -11.42 0.92 19.50
C PHE A 47 -12.46 0.31 20.45
N ASP A 48 -13.42 1.14 20.87
CA ASP A 48 -14.52 0.74 21.77
C ASP A 48 -13.98 0.19 23.10
N ASN A 49 -13.17 1.00 23.79
CA ASN A 49 -12.52 0.64 25.07
C ASN A 49 -11.72 -0.66 25.01
N ASP A 50 -10.91 -0.83 23.98
CA ASP A 50 -10.04 -2.00 23.77
C ASP A 50 -10.78 -3.33 23.59
N THR A 51 -12.06 -3.27 23.22
CA THR A 51 -12.88 -4.48 23.02
C THR A 51 -13.08 -4.84 21.55
N ARG A 52 -12.71 -3.95 20.62
CA ARG A 52 -12.91 -4.17 19.17
C ARG A 52 -11.69 -3.85 18.34
N PHE A 53 -11.61 -4.56 17.22
CA PHE A 53 -10.59 -4.38 16.20
C PHE A 53 -11.19 -4.12 14.82
N MET A 54 -10.60 -3.20 14.09
CA MET A 54 -10.89 -2.93 12.69
C MET A 54 -9.61 -3.02 11.87
N PHE A 55 -9.65 -3.87 10.86
CA PHE A 55 -8.76 -3.81 9.71
C PHE A 55 -9.53 -3.19 8.54
N ALA A 56 -8.96 -2.16 7.91
CA ALA A 56 -9.47 -1.56 6.69
C ALA A 56 -8.34 -1.47 5.67
N SER A 57 -8.61 -1.76 4.41
CA SER A 57 -7.62 -1.69 3.33
C SER A 57 -8.22 -1.11 2.06
N VAL A 58 -7.34 -0.49 1.27
CA VAL A 58 -7.63 -0.02 -0.09
C VAL A 58 -6.71 -0.78 -1.04
N PHE A 59 -7.27 -1.33 -2.10
CA PHE A 59 -6.54 -2.21 -3.00
C PHE A 59 -7.09 -2.17 -4.43
N ASP A 60 -6.24 -2.57 -5.37
CA ASP A 60 -6.59 -2.75 -6.77
C ASP A 60 -7.35 -4.07 -6.99
N GLY A 61 -8.36 -4.05 -7.85
CA GLY A 61 -9.06 -5.25 -8.29
C GLY A 61 -10.19 -5.70 -7.35
N SER A 62 -10.58 -6.98 -7.45
CA SER A 62 -11.70 -7.53 -6.70
C SER A 62 -11.31 -7.99 -5.30
N TRP A 63 -12.28 -7.97 -4.38
CA TRP A 63 -12.10 -8.47 -3.02
C TRP A 63 -11.66 -9.94 -2.99
N ASP A 64 -12.24 -10.79 -3.86
CA ASP A 64 -11.89 -12.21 -3.92
C ASP A 64 -10.42 -12.43 -4.25
N LYS A 65 -9.91 -11.74 -5.28
CA LYS A 65 -8.51 -11.81 -5.65
C LYS A 65 -7.61 -11.29 -4.53
N TYR A 66 -7.99 -10.16 -3.94
CA TYR A 66 -7.25 -9.56 -2.84
C TYR A 66 -7.12 -10.54 -1.67
N ILE A 67 -8.21 -11.12 -1.18
CA ILE A 67 -8.11 -12.02 -0.02
C ILE A 67 -7.33 -13.32 -0.34
N ASP A 68 -7.37 -13.80 -1.58
CA ASP A 68 -6.57 -14.95 -2.04
C ASP A 68 -5.07 -14.66 -2.13
N ASP A 69 -4.70 -13.48 -2.62
CA ASP A 69 -3.30 -13.05 -2.69
C ASP A 69 -2.69 -12.92 -1.26
N PHE A 70 -3.51 -12.57 -0.26
CA PHE A 70 -3.08 -12.55 1.15
C PHE A 70 -2.91 -13.95 1.73
N ALA A 71 -3.75 -14.91 1.35
CA ALA A 71 -3.65 -16.28 1.84
C ALA A 71 -2.42 -17.04 1.32
N THR A 72 -1.83 -16.58 0.21
CA THR A 72 -0.75 -17.28 -0.51
C THR A 72 0.63 -16.65 -0.34
N THR A 73 0.72 -15.50 0.32
CA THR A 73 1.98 -14.76 0.54
C THR A 73 2.41 -14.80 2.01
N SER A 74 3.63 -14.31 2.30
CA SER A 74 4.15 -14.16 3.67
C SER A 74 3.27 -13.27 4.56
N ILE A 75 2.40 -12.46 3.96
CA ILE A 75 1.40 -11.67 4.67
C ILE A 75 0.27 -12.51 5.27
N GLY A 76 0.01 -13.71 4.74
CA GLY A 76 -0.97 -14.63 5.30
C GLY A 76 -0.67 -15.00 6.75
N GLU A 77 0.60 -15.22 7.09
CA GLU A 77 1.04 -15.48 8.47
C GLU A 77 0.83 -14.25 9.36
N ALA A 78 1.11 -13.05 8.85
CA ALA A 78 0.86 -11.82 9.59
C ALA A 78 -0.64 -11.60 9.84
N PHE A 79 -1.49 -11.94 8.87
CA PHE A 79 -2.94 -11.88 9.04
C PHE A 79 -3.45 -12.92 10.04
N ASP A 80 -2.91 -14.12 9.99
CA ASP A 80 -3.25 -15.20 10.92
C ASP A 80 -2.94 -14.78 12.37
N GLU A 81 -1.73 -14.27 12.61
CA GLU A 81 -1.33 -13.75 13.93
C GLU A 81 -2.19 -12.55 14.36
N MET A 82 -2.39 -11.56 13.49
CA MET A 82 -3.16 -10.35 13.78
C MET A 82 -4.62 -10.66 14.12
N PHE A 83 -5.31 -11.47 13.29
CA PHE A 83 -6.70 -11.83 13.54
C PHE A 83 -6.84 -12.91 14.62
N SER A 84 -5.78 -13.60 15.03
CA SER A 84 -5.81 -14.55 16.16
C SER A 84 -6.27 -13.90 17.47
N PHE A 85 -6.13 -12.57 17.62
CA PHE A 85 -6.64 -11.82 18.76
C PHE A 85 -8.15 -11.55 18.70
N SER A 86 -8.80 -11.80 17.56
CA SER A 86 -10.24 -11.63 17.36
C SER A 86 -11.03 -12.87 17.81
N GLU A 87 -12.18 -12.67 18.45
CA GLU A 87 -13.09 -13.74 18.84
C GLU A 87 -13.58 -14.50 17.59
N GLY A 88 -13.53 -15.84 17.67
CA GLY A 88 -14.07 -16.72 16.62
C GLY A 88 -13.33 -16.72 15.29
N PHE A 89 -12.17 -16.06 15.17
CA PHE A 89 -11.34 -16.15 13.96
C PHE A 89 -10.88 -17.60 13.73
N PRO A 90 -11.19 -18.20 12.56
CA PRO A 90 -10.92 -19.61 12.32
C PRO A 90 -9.48 -19.91 11.85
N GLY A 91 -8.73 -18.87 11.45
CA GLY A 91 -7.39 -19.00 10.86
C GLY A 91 -7.41 -18.84 9.34
N MET A 92 -6.34 -18.29 8.76
CA MET A 92 -6.23 -17.99 7.31
C MET A 92 -6.28 -19.22 6.40
N LYS A 93 -6.03 -20.42 6.94
CA LYS A 93 -6.06 -21.69 6.21
C LYS A 93 -7.40 -22.42 6.32
N ASP A 94 -8.33 -21.91 7.12
CA ASP A 94 -9.66 -22.50 7.26
C ASP A 94 -10.48 -22.23 5.98
N PRO A 95 -11.16 -23.23 5.41
CA PRO A 95 -11.95 -23.05 4.19
C PRO A 95 -13.12 -22.05 4.35
N GLY A 96 -13.57 -21.80 5.59
CA GLY A 96 -14.63 -20.85 5.94
C GLY A 96 -14.12 -19.44 6.30
N VAL A 97 -12.82 -19.16 6.16
CA VAL A 97 -12.25 -17.87 6.58
C VAL A 97 -12.79 -16.69 5.76
N LYS A 98 -13.10 -16.89 4.48
CA LYS A 98 -13.67 -15.85 3.62
C LYS A 98 -15.06 -15.45 4.10
N GLU A 99 -15.90 -16.43 4.41
CA GLU A 99 -17.23 -16.24 4.97
C GLU A 99 -17.15 -15.55 6.33
N TRP A 100 -16.16 -15.91 7.15
CA TRP A 100 -15.91 -15.21 8.40
C TRP A 100 -15.56 -13.74 8.17
N PHE A 101 -14.68 -13.41 7.22
CA PHE A 101 -14.38 -12.01 6.90
C PHE A 101 -15.63 -11.26 6.44
N VAL A 102 -16.40 -11.83 5.51
CA VAL A 102 -17.65 -11.22 5.00
C VAL A 102 -18.65 -10.99 6.13
N ALA A 103 -18.82 -11.95 7.05
CA ALA A 103 -19.71 -11.80 8.20
C ALA A 103 -19.30 -10.67 9.16
N HIS A 104 -18.03 -10.27 9.13
CA HIS A 104 -17.48 -9.18 9.95
C HIS A 104 -17.25 -7.89 9.15
N GLN A 105 -17.61 -7.83 7.87
CA GLN A 105 -17.50 -6.59 7.09
C GLN A 105 -18.54 -5.57 7.52
N VAL A 106 -18.14 -4.30 7.47
CA VAL A 106 -19.03 -3.16 7.67
C VAL A 106 -18.92 -2.28 6.43
N PRO A 107 -20.00 -2.07 5.67
CA PRO A 107 -19.98 -1.18 4.52
C PRO A 107 -19.64 0.25 4.93
N ALA A 108 -18.74 0.88 4.20
CA ALA A 108 -18.48 2.30 4.37
C ALA A 108 -19.71 3.11 3.94
N THR A 109 -20.10 4.10 4.74
CA THR A 109 -21.15 5.06 4.34
C THR A 109 -20.68 5.91 3.15
N ILE A 110 -19.40 6.29 3.16
CA ILE A 110 -18.71 6.97 2.06
C ILE A 110 -17.30 6.39 1.98
N PHE A 111 -16.86 6.08 0.76
CA PHE A 111 -15.46 5.79 0.44
C PHE A 111 -15.05 6.71 -0.70
N LEU A 112 -14.08 7.59 -0.45
CA LEU A 112 -13.57 8.53 -1.43
C LEU A 112 -12.09 8.23 -1.67
N SER A 113 -11.74 7.96 -2.94
CA SER A 113 -10.37 7.98 -3.41
C SER A 113 -10.15 9.24 -4.23
N ALA A 114 -9.09 9.99 -3.91
CA ALA A 114 -8.69 11.15 -4.72
C ALA A 114 -8.15 10.73 -6.10
N TYR A 115 -7.71 9.47 -6.23
CA TYR A 115 -7.08 8.92 -7.43
C TYR A 115 -7.66 7.53 -7.73
N PRO A 116 -8.95 7.41 -8.07
CA PRO A 116 -9.62 6.12 -8.21
C PRO A 116 -9.09 5.28 -9.38
N ASP A 117 -8.50 5.93 -10.39
CA ASP A 117 -8.01 5.28 -11.60
C ASP A 117 -6.52 4.93 -11.55
N LEU A 118 -5.82 5.26 -10.45
CA LEU A 118 -4.38 5.04 -10.34
C LEU A 118 -4.10 3.79 -9.51
N THR A 119 -3.52 2.77 -10.15
CA THR A 119 -3.13 1.52 -9.50
C THR A 119 -1.81 1.65 -8.74
N THR A 120 -1.56 0.73 -7.80
CA THR A 120 -0.28 0.63 -7.07
C THR A 120 0.90 0.48 -8.03
N GLN A 121 0.72 -0.29 -9.11
CA GLN A 121 1.74 -0.49 -10.14
C GLN A 121 2.03 0.79 -10.93
N GLU A 122 1.00 1.57 -11.24
CA GLU A 122 1.17 2.87 -11.91
C GLU A 122 1.84 3.89 -11.00
N ILE A 123 1.51 3.91 -9.71
CA ILE A 123 2.22 4.75 -8.72
C ILE A 123 3.72 4.43 -8.74
N TRP A 124 4.10 3.15 -8.67
CA TRP A 124 5.52 2.76 -8.71
C TRP A 124 6.16 3.04 -10.05
N LYS A 125 5.43 2.88 -11.16
CA LYS A 125 5.91 3.27 -12.49
C LYS A 125 6.18 4.77 -12.54
N ASN A 126 5.26 5.61 -12.06
CA ASN A 126 5.40 7.06 -12.05
C ASN A 126 6.62 7.49 -11.21
N GLN A 127 6.84 6.87 -10.06
CA GLN A 127 8.05 7.08 -9.25
C GLN A 127 9.33 6.73 -10.01
N ARG A 128 9.36 5.58 -10.71
CA ARG A 128 10.52 5.17 -11.52
C ARG A 128 10.76 6.09 -12.70
N VAL A 129 9.70 6.54 -13.38
CA VAL A 129 9.78 7.51 -14.48
C VAL A 129 10.34 8.84 -13.97
N ASN A 130 9.83 9.36 -12.86
CA ASN A 130 10.35 10.58 -12.26
C ASN A 130 11.84 10.44 -11.91
N ALA A 131 12.23 9.37 -11.23
CA ALA A 131 13.64 9.13 -10.87
C ALA A 131 14.55 9.03 -12.11
N ALA A 132 14.12 8.29 -13.14
CA ALA A 132 14.87 8.18 -14.39
C ALA A 132 14.97 9.51 -15.12
N PHE A 133 13.90 10.30 -15.12
CA PHE A 133 13.89 11.61 -15.74
C PHE A 133 14.81 12.60 -15.03
N GLN A 134 14.75 12.68 -13.70
CA GLN A 134 15.68 13.49 -12.89
C GLN A 134 17.14 13.10 -13.16
N ALA A 135 17.43 11.79 -13.25
CA ALA A 135 18.77 11.32 -13.59
C ALA A 135 19.23 11.79 -14.99
N VAL A 136 18.33 11.92 -15.96
CA VAL A 136 18.65 12.50 -17.28
C VAL A 136 18.98 13.98 -17.15
N LEU A 137 18.19 14.75 -16.39
CA LEU A 137 18.41 16.19 -16.19
C LEU A 137 19.78 16.51 -15.58
N ASP A 138 20.30 15.61 -14.74
CA ASP A 138 21.60 15.76 -14.08
C ASP A 138 22.81 15.47 -15.00
N THR A 139 22.59 14.91 -16.19
CA THR A 139 23.67 14.55 -17.12
C THR A 139 24.33 15.77 -17.79
N PRO A 140 25.64 15.74 -18.05
CA PRO A 140 26.30 16.71 -18.92
C PRO A 140 25.69 16.77 -20.33
N GLU A 141 25.28 15.63 -20.88
CA GLU A 141 24.69 15.52 -22.21
C GLU A 141 23.35 16.27 -22.30
N PHE A 142 22.55 16.25 -21.23
CA PHE A 142 21.33 17.06 -21.18
C PHE A 142 21.63 18.55 -21.16
N ARG A 143 22.67 18.99 -20.42
CA ARG A 143 23.13 20.39 -20.43
C ARG A 143 23.61 20.81 -21.82
N GLU A 144 24.36 19.96 -22.50
CA GLU A 144 24.79 20.22 -23.87
C GLU A 144 23.58 20.30 -24.84
N MET A 145 22.59 19.42 -24.66
CA MET A 145 21.36 19.41 -25.46
C MET A 145 20.60 20.73 -25.34
N ILE A 146 20.44 21.28 -24.13
CA ILE A 146 19.73 22.56 -23.92
C ILE A 146 20.53 23.78 -24.40
N GLU A 147 21.87 23.71 -24.42
CA GLU A 147 22.73 24.78 -24.92
C GLU A 147 22.90 24.75 -26.45
N ASN A 148 22.61 23.61 -27.10
CA ASN A 148 22.78 23.44 -28.53
C ASN A 148 21.71 24.20 -29.35
N PRO A 149 22.09 25.18 -30.20
CA PRO A 149 21.15 25.95 -31.01
C PRO A 149 20.28 25.11 -31.96
N ALA A 150 20.74 23.91 -32.35
CA ALA A 150 19.97 23.00 -33.20
C ALA A 150 18.66 22.53 -32.51
N ASN A 151 18.61 22.54 -31.18
CA ASN A 151 17.43 22.12 -30.41
C ASN A 151 16.47 23.27 -30.11
N ALA A 152 16.76 24.51 -30.53
CA ALA A 152 15.95 25.69 -30.21
C ALA A 152 14.44 25.51 -30.51
N ALA A 153 14.10 24.80 -31.59
CA ALA A 153 12.71 24.52 -31.94
C ALA A 153 12.01 23.62 -30.91
N LEU A 154 12.69 22.59 -30.40
CA LEU A 154 12.16 21.69 -29.35
C LEU A 154 12.03 22.45 -28.02
N LEU A 155 13.08 23.19 -27.64
CA LEU A 155 13.13 23.94 -26.39
C LEU A 155 12.01 25.00 -26.33
N ALA A 156 11.69 25.64 -27.46
CA ALA A 156 10.61 26.62 -27.54
C ALA A 156 9.20 26.02 -27.51
N THR A 157 9.04 24.69 -27.57
CA THR A 157 7.71 24.08 -27.52
C THR A 157 7.06 24.27 -26.15
N PRO A 158 5.75 24.54 -26.08
CA PRO A 158 5.03 24.60 -24.81
C PRO A 158 5.17 23.32 -23.97
N ALA A 159 5.23 22.16 -24.63
CA ALA A 159 5.39 20.87 -23.97
C ALA A 159 6.74 20.75 -23.25
N PHE A 160 7.84 21.20 -23.87
CA PHE A 160 9.15 21.15 -23.25
C PHE A 160 9.30 22.17 -22.12
N GLN A 161 8.73 23.37 -22.29
CA GLN A 161 8.71 24.38 -21.22
C GLN A 161 7.92 23.88 -20.00
N ALA A 162 6.72 23.34 -20.22
CA ALA A 162 5.90 22.77 -19.14
C ALA A 162 6.63 21.61 -18.43
N LEU A 163 7.37 20.78 -19.18
CA LEU A 163 8.17 19.71 -18.62
C LEU A 163 9.27 20.24 -17.69
N LEU A 164 9.97 21.31 -18.07
CA LEU A 164 11.01 21.92 -17.23
C LEU A 164 10.42 22.60 -15.98
N ASP A 165 9.29 23.27 -16.13
CA ASP A 165 8.60 23.92 -15.01
C ASP A 165 8.23 22.88 -13.95
N GLU A 166 7.58 21.79 -14.35
CA GLU A 166 7.20 20.69 -13.44
C GLU A 166 8.43 20.03 -12.80
N ALA A 167 9.51 19.83 -13.57
CA ALA A 167 10.74 19.24 -13.06
C ALA A 167 11.43 20.07 -11.97
N SER A 168 11.17 21.39 -11.95
CA SER A 168 11.78 22.36 -11.04
C SER A 168 10.93 22.65 -9.79
N SER A 169 9.70 22.16 -9.73
CA SER A 169 8.75 22.34 -8.61
C SER A 169 8.96 21.35 -7.47
#